data_AF-A0A950I694-F1
#
_entry.id   AF-A0A950I694-F1
#
_cell.length_a   1.000
_cell.length_b   1.000
_cell.length_c   1.000
_cell.angle_alpha   90.00
_cell.angle_beta   90.00
_cell.angle_gamma   90.00
#
_symmetry.space_group_name_H-M   'P 1'
#
loop_
_entity.id
_entity.type
_entity.pdbx_description
1 polymer ?
#
loop_
_entity_poly.entity_id
_entity_poly.type
_entity_poly.pdbx_seq_one_letter_code
_entity_poly.pdbx_strand_id
1 'polypeptide(L)'
;MHFLPNCRRKQIAAAAALASLCTVAHAGDAAKNGATATPIEHLVVIFQENVSFDHYFATYPVAANPAGEPAFHAMQGTPAVNNLATPLDVEKSFVRLKGVDLLHANPTQRNAANGADAINPFRLDRTQAATADQHHDYDAEQGAFHAGAMDLFPKSTGNGNAKASPPLNTPGLVLGYFDGNTVTAYWNYAQHYAISDNFFGTTFGPSYIGAQNLISGQNNGVIASNAAAGKKGGSNLDGLVTSDGNGGITTVSDPQPLGDACSTRGAIEVGGKNVGELMNEAGVSWGFFQGGFDLGIVNADGSTGCKRATRSAVTGNAVADYIPHHEPFQYSAATRNLTHARPSSVAAIGHSLQADGKTADPANHQYDIHDFFDAVAAGNFPAVSYLKAPAYQDGHAGYSDPLDEQHFLVKTINFLQKLPTWKSTAVVIAYDDSDGWYDHVIGPI
;
A
#
# COMPACT_ATOMS: atom_id res chain seq x y z
N MET A 1 61.66 -50.70 65.55
CA MET A 1 62.40 -50.67 64.26
C MET A 1 62.00 -51.89 63.45
N HIS A 2 60.97 -51.77 62.60
CA HIS A 2 60.57 -52.83 61.67
C HIS A 2 59.49 -52.31 60.69
N PHE A 3 59.46 -52.94 59.52
CA PHE A 3 58.35 -53.06 58.54
C PHE A 3 58.12 -52.01 57.43
N LEU A 4 58.29 -52.45 56.17
CA LEU A 4 57.39 -52.16 55.01
C LEU A 4 55.96 -52.70 55.33
N PRO A 5 54.83 -52.39 54.63
CA PRO A 5 54.64 -51.80 53.27
C PRO A 5 53.40 -50.85 53.14
N ASN A 6 53.14 -50.26 51.95
CA ASN A 6 51.90 -50.49 51.14
C ASN A 6 51.60 -49.45 50.04
N CYS A 7 51.19 -50.02 48.90
CA CYS A 7 50.52 -49.43 47.73
C CYS A 7 49.34 -48.49 48.04
N ARG A 8 49.14 -47.44 47.23
CA ARG A 8 48.07 -47.39 46.21
C ARG A 8 48.10 -46.12 45.34
N ARG A 9 47.76 -46.37 44.07
CA ARG A 9 47.51 -45.46 42.93
C ARG A 9 46.54 -44.31 43.25
N LYS A 10 46.75 -43.15 42.63
CA LYS A 10 45.91 -42.61 41.55
C LYS A 10 46.60 -41.41 40.88
N GLN A 11 47.06 -41.62 39.65
CA GLN A 11 47.33 -40.54 38.70
C GLN A 11 45.97 -40.01 38.23
N ILE A 12 45.75 -38.71 38.32
CA ILE A 12 44.75 -38.02 37.51
C ILE A 12 45.56 -37.20 36.51
N ALA A 13 45.63 -37.71 35.28
CA ALA A 13 46.08 -36.96 34.13
C ALA A 13 45.01 -35.90 33.81
N ALA A 14 45.40 -34.64 33.79
CA ALA A 14 44.59 -33.58 33.23
C ALA A 14 44.54 -33.78 31.70
N ALA A 15 43.41 -34.28 31.21
CA ALA A 15 43.12 -34.31 29.78
C ALA A 15 42.87 -32.86 29.33
N ALA A 16 43.80 -32.30 28.57
CA ALA A 16 43.56 -31.07 27.82
C ALA A 16 42.56 -31.41 26.71
N ALA A 17 41.29 -31.05 26.92
CA ALA A 17 40.30 -31.10 25.85
C ALA A 17 40.66 -30.01 24.83
N LEU A 18 41.25 -30.41 23.70
CA LEU A 18 41.19 -29.61 22.49
C LEU A 18 39.72 -29.51 22.08
N ALA A 19 39.07 -28.42 22.46
CA ALA A 19 37.84 -28.01 21.82
C ALA A 19 38.23 -27.59 20.39
N SER A 20 37.99 -28.47 19.42
CA SER A 20 37.88 -28.07 18.02
C SER A 20 36.79 -27.03 17.92
N LEU A 21 37.18 -25.75 17.87
CA LEU A 21 36.34 -24.72 17.31
C LEU A 21 36.15 -25.06 15.84
N CYS A 22 35.08 -25.77 15.52
CA CYS A 22 34.45 -25.63 14.23
C CYS A 22 33.99 -24.17 14.14
N THR A 23 34.87 -23.31 13.64
CA THR A 23 34.44 -22.06 13.03
C THR A 23 33.59 -22.47 11.85
N VAL A 24 32.26 -22.52 12.06
CA VAL A 24 31.33 -22.39 10.95
C VAL A 24 31.60 -20.99 10.44
N ALA A 25 32.42 -20.90 9.40
CA ALA A 25 32.48 -19.71 8.58
C ALA A 25 31.04 -19.49 8.13
N HIS A 26 30.34 -18.55 8.77
CA HIS A 26 29.28 -17.83 8.10
C HIS A 26 30.00 -17.10 6.97
N ALA A 27 30.17 -17.79 5.85
CA ALA A 27 30.15 -17.13 4.58
C ALA A 27 28.75 -16.51 4.50
N GLY A 28 28.60 -15.33 5.11
CA GLY A 28 27.61 -14.41 4.65
C GLY A 28 28.01 -14.15 3.21
N ASP A 29 27.34 -14.86 2.28
CA ASP A 29 27.00 -14.23 1.03
C ASP A 29 26.15 -13.03 1.41
N ALA A 30 26.83 -11.93 1.78
CA ALA A 30 26.36 -10.62 1.44
C ALA A 30 26.19 -10.71 -0.07
N ALA A 31 24.97 -11.04 -0.49
CA ALA A 31 24.54 -10.96 -1.86
C ALA A 31 25.15 -9.66 -2.39
N LYS A 32 25.78 -9.74 -3.56
CA LYS A 32 26.31 -8.58 -4.27
C LYS A 32 25.13 -7.70 -4.69
N ASN A 33 24.40 -7.13 -3.74
CA ASN A 33 23.62 -5.93 -3.95
C ASN A 33 24.66 -4.93 -4.45
N GLY A 34 24.60 -4.63 -5.74
CA GLY A 34 25.55 -3.72 -6.37
C GLY A 34 25.64 -2.42 -5.58
N ALA A 35 26.72 -1.66 -5.78
CA ALA A 35 26.87 -0.37 -5.12
C ALA A 35 25.61 0.49 -5.35
N THR A 36 24.92 0.84 -4.27
CA THR A 36 23.73 1.71 -4.30
C THR A 36 24.18 3.15 -4.45
N ALA A 37 23.37 3.99 -5.11
CA ALA A 37 23.67 5.41 -5.27
C ALA A 37 23.58 6.20 -3.95
N THR A 38 22.83 5.66 -2.98
CA THR A 38 22.62 6.23 -1.65
C THR A 38 22.95 5.17 -0.58
N PRO A 39 22.99 5.52 0.72
CA PRO A 39 23.16 4.55 1.80
C PRO A 39 22.00 3.55 1.98
N ILE A 40 20.94 3.62 1.17
CA ILE A 40 19.77 2.75 1.28
C ILE A 40 20.07 1.41 0.59
N GLU A 41 20.04 0.34 1.37
CA GLU A 41 20.20 -1.04 0.93
C GLU A 41 18.85 -1.77 0.80
N HIS A 42 17.83 -1.31 1.55
CA HIS A 42 16.48 -1.87 1.54
C HIS A 42 15.44 -0.77 1.37
N LEU A 43 14.67 -0.85 0.30
CA LEU A 43 13.48 -0.03 0.07
C LEU A 43 12.24 -0.87 0.38
N VAL A 44 11.40 -0.38 1.30
CA VAL A 44 10.07 -0.95 1.57
C VAL A 44 9.02 0.06 1.12
N VAL A 45 8.23 -0.30 0.11
CA VAL A 45 7.09 0.49 -0.34
C VAL A 45 5.83 -0.13 0.25
N ILE A 46 5.23 0.53 1.23
CA ILE A 46 3.93 0.16 1.76
C ILE A 46 2.88 0.89 0.92
N PHE A 47 2.10 0.14 0.14
CA PHE A 47 1.19 0.69 -0.85
C PHE A 47 -0.26 0.53 -0.37
N GLN A 48 -0.83 1.59 0.16
CA GLN A 48 -2.15 1.64 0.78
C GLN A 48 -3.26 1.89 -0.25
N GLU A 49 -4.50 2.01 0.22
CA GLU A 49 -5.78 2.18 -0.48
C GLU A 49 -6.64 3.19 0.32
N ASN A 50 -7.67 3.84 -0.18
CA ASN A 50 -7.70 4.77 -1.31
C ASN A 50 -7.98 6.12 -0.64
N VAL A 51 -7.04 7.07 -0.66
CA VAL A 51 -7.13 8.25 0.22
C VAL A 51 -6.52 9.48 -0.43
N SER A 52 -7.30 10.57 -0.53
CA SER A 52 -6.77 11.88 -0.89
C SER A 52 -5.92 12.51 0.22
N PHE A 53 -5.01 13.42 -0.16
CA PHE A 53 -4.13 14.07 0.83
C PHE A 53 -4.96 14.88 1.85
N ASP A 54 -5.91 15.70 1.38
CA ASP A 54 -6.77 16.47 2.27
C ASP A 54 -7.66 15.58 3.16
N HIS A 55 -8.08 14.38 2.73
CA HIS A 55 -8.87 13.50 3.59
C HIS A 55 -8.12 13.10 4.88
N TYR A 56 -6.80 12.94 4.83
CA TYR A 56 -5.98 12.59 6.03
C TYR A 56 -5.22 13.78 6.62
N PHE A 57 -4.96 14.83 5.85
CA PHE A 57 -4.09 15.94 6.26
C PHE A 57 -4.72 17.33 6.15
N ALA A 58 -6.05 17.44 5.91
CA ALA A 58 -6.79 18.71 5.78
C ALA A 58 -6.43 19.76 6.83
N THR A 59 -6.24 19.33 8.08
CA THR A 59 -5.97 20.22 9.22
C THR A 59 -4.61 20.01 9.85
N TYR A 60 -3.74 19.19 9.26
CA TYR A 60 -2.39 18.99 9.80
C TYR A 60 -1.66 20.35 9.97
N PRO A 61 -1.01 20.62 11.12
CA PRO A 61 -0.80 19.72 12.26
C PRO A 61 -1.72 20.04 13.48
N VAL A 62 -2.94 20.53 13.26
CA VAL A 62 -3.88 20.92 14.33
C VAL A 62 -5.05 19.93 14.40
N ALA A 63 -5.07 19.13 15.47
CA ALA A 63 -6.16 18.20 15.76
C ALA A 63 -7.17 18.78 16.77
N ALA A 64 -8.41 18.30 16.73
CA ALA A 64 -9.48 18.76 17.61
C ALA A 64 -9.25 18.40 19.09
N ASN A 65 -8.60 17.27 19.36
CA ASN A 65 -8.30 16.75 20.70
C ASN A 65 -9.52 16.61 21.63
N PRO A 66 -10.62 15.97 21.19
CA PRO A 66 -11.74 15.69 22.09
C PRO A 66 -11.31 14.72 23.21
N ALA A 67 -11.95 14.85 24.37
CA ALA A 67 -11.62 14.04 25.52
C ALA A 67 -11.87 12.54 25.25
N GLY A 68 -10.85 11.70 25.49
CA GLY A 68 -10.94 10.25 25.33
C GLY A 68 -10.41 9.72 23.98
N GLU A 69 -10.12 10.59 23.02
CA GLU A 69 -9.40 10.21 21.80
C GLU A 69 -7.88 10.34 21.98
N PRO A 70 -7.07 9.67 21.13
CA PRO A 70 -5.63 9.92 21.06
C PRO A 70 -5.37 11.41 20.79
N ALA A 71 -4.71 12.10 21.73
CA ALA A 71 -4.37 13.51 21.55
C ALA A 71 -3.18 13.66 20.60
N PHE A 72 -3.21 14.71 19.78
CA PHE A 72 -2.11 15.13 18.93
C PHE A 72 -1.76 16.59 19.19
N HIS A 73 -0.46 16.84 19.42
CA HIS A 73 0.10 18.18 19.57
C HIS A 73 1.35 18.29 18.70
N ALA A 74 1.34 19.23 17.76
CA ALA A 74 2.47 19.48 16.88
C ALA A 74 3.73 19.88 17.65
N MET A 75 4.87 19.37 17.21
CA MET A 75 6.19 19.82 17.64
C MET A 75 6.41 21.28 17.20
N GLN A 76 7.19 21.99 18.01
CA GLN A 76 7.61 23.34 17.67
C GLN A 76 8.38 23.34 16.34
N GLY A 77 8.00 24.24 15.44
CA GLY A 77 8.65 24.37 14.14
C GLY A 77 8.16 23.39 13.07
N THR A 78 7.06 22.68 13.33
CA THR A 78 6.38 21.87 12.29
C THR A 78 6.13 22.73 11.05
N PRO A 79 6.60 22.31 9.85
CA PRO A 79 6.35 23.03 8.60
C PRO A 79 4.87 23.11 8.27
N ALA A 80 4.47 24.18 7.58
CA ALA A 80 3.15 24.24 6.95
C ALA A 80 3.11 23.27 5.77
N VAL A 81 1.93 22.70 5.51
CA VAL A 81 1.63 21.85 4.35
C VAL A 81 0.51 22.49 3.56
N ASN A 82 0.45 22.20 2.26
CA ASN A 82 -0.64 22.59 1.39
C ASN A 82 -1.89 21.76 1.67
N ASN A 83 -2.79 22.30 2.50
CA ASN A 83 -4.02 21.63 2.91
C ASN A 83 -5.19 22.61 3.10
N LEU A 84 -6.37 22.10 3.44
CA LEU A 84 -7.57 22.93 3.66
C LEU A 84 -7.40 24.04 4.72
N ALA A 85 -6.65 23.79 5.78
CA ALA A 85 -6.39 24.78 6.83
C ALA A 85 -5.37 25.85 6.43
N THR A 86 -4.40 25.49 5.59
CA THR A 86 -3.29 26.33 5.14
C THR A 86 -3.03 26.16 3.64
N PRO A 87 -3.97 26.56 2.77
CA PRO A 87 -3.78 26.40 1.33
C PRO A 87 -2.60 27.27 0.85
N LEU A 88 -1.74 26.69 0.03
CA LEU A 88 -0.50 27.26 -0.46
C LEU A 88 -0.55 27.47 -1.99
N ASP A 89 0.13 28.51 -2.47
CA ASP A 89 0.35 28.72 -3.90
C ASP A 89 1.48 27.80 -4.38
N VAL A 90 1.11 26.61 -4.87
CA VAL A 90 2.06 25.58 -5.35
C VAL A 90 2.88 26.04 -6.57
N GLU A 91 2.40 27.05 -7.31
CA GLU A 91 3.14 27.65 -8.44
C GLU A 91 4.11 28.75 -7.98
N LYS A 92 3.85 29.39 -6.83
CA LYS A 92 4.64 30.52 -6.32
C LYS A 92 5.20 30.27 -4.94
N SER A 93 6.24 29.44 -4.91
CA SER A 93 7.09 29.22 -3.74
C SER A 93 6.34 28.70 -2.50
N PHE A 94 5.19 28.04 -2.68
CA PHE A 94 4.39 27.47 -1.59
C PHE A 94 4.02 28.51 -0.53
N VAL A 95 3.76 29.75 -0.94
CA VAL A 95 3.33 30.82 -0.02
C VAL A 95 1.85 30.67 0.26
N ARG A 96 1.44 30.84 1.51
CA ARG A 96 0.03 30.77 1.91
C ARG A 96 -0.86 31.72 1.09
N LEU A 97 -1.93 31.17 0.54
CA LEU A 97 -2.98 31.92 -0.16
C LEU A 97 -3.75 32.80 0.83
N LYS A 98 -3.83 34.11 0.53
CA LYS A 98 -4.56 35.07 1.37
C LYS A 98 -6.02 35.16 0.96
N GLY A 99 -6.93 35.18 1.94
CA GLY A 99 -8.37 35.32 1.70
C GLY A 99 -9.05 34.04 1.20
N VAL A 100 -8.33 32.91 1.22
CA VAL A 100 -8.86 31.58 0.90
C VAL A 100 -9.16 30.85 2.21
N ASP A 101 -10.40 30.37 2.35
CA ASP A 101 -10.86 29.58 3.49
C ASP A 101 -11.61 28.35 2.94
N LEU A 102 -10.88 27.26 2.75
CA LEU A 102 -11.43 26.03 2.17
C LEU A 102 -12.27 25.24 3.17
N LEU A 103 -12.13 25.49 4.48
CA LEU A 103 -12.89 24.81 5.52
C LEU A 103 -14.29 25.41 5.70
N HIS A 104 -14.48 26.71 5.45
CA HIS A 104 -15.77 27.37 5.70
C HIS A 104 -16.36 28.09 4.48
N ALA A 105 -15.59 28.25 3.40
CA ALA A 105 -16.01 28.90 2.18
C ALA A 105 -15.55 28.11 0.94
N ASN A 106 -15.72 26.78 0.98
CA ASN A 106 -15.31 25.88 -0.08
C ASN A 106 -16.11 26.12 -1.39
N PRO A 107 -15.49 26.05 -2.57
CA PRO A 107 -16.19 26.13 -3.86
C PRO A 107 -17.35 25.13 -3.99
N THR A 108 -17.17 23.91 -3.47
CA THR A 108 -18.18 22.84 -3.50
C THR A 108 -19.51 23.28 -2.87
N GLN A 109 -19.46 23.99 -1.75
CA GLN A 109 -20.62 24.46 -1.01
C GLN A 109 -21.46 25.49 -1.78
N ARG A 110 -20.86 26.15 -2.78
CA ARG A 110 -21.50 27.22 -3.57
C ARG A 110 -21.99 26.73 -4.93
N ASN A 111 -21.53 25.55 -5.37
CA ASN A 111 -21.94 25.01 -6.65
C ASN A 111 -23.31 24.32 -6.54
N ALA A 112 -24.34 24.96 -7.09
CA ALA A 112 -25.72 24.47 -7.07
C ALA A 112 -25.91 23.10 -7.77
N ALA A 113 -24.96 22.66 -8.60
CA ALA A 113 -25.00 21.34 -9.22
C ALA A 113 -24.82 20.19 -8.21
N ASN A 114 -24.25 20.46 -7.02
CA ASN A 114 -24.18 19.50 -5.92
C ASN A 114 -25.52 19.35 -5.16
N GLY A 115 -26.53 20.15 -5.50
CA GLY A 115 -27.87 20.02 -4.93
C GLY A 115 -27.90 20.15 -3.40
N ALA A 116 -28.55 19.20 -2.72
CA ALA A 116 -28.67 19.19 -1.27
C ALA A 116 -27.35 18.88 -0.55
N ASP A 117 -26.37 18.36 -1.27
CA ASP A 117 -25.08 17.91 -0.76
C ASP A 117 -23.96 18.96 -0.98
N ALA A 118 -24.33 20.17 -1.41
CA ALA A 118 -23.43 21.31 -1.45
C ALA A 118 -23.00 21.71 -0.03
N ILE A 119 -21.88 21.16 0.44
CA ILE A 119 -21.39 21.30 1.80
C ILE A 119 -19.91 21.73 1.83
N ASN A 120 -19.49 22.33 2.94
CA ASN A 120 -18.08 22.56 3.24
C ASN A 120 -17.43 21.27 3.80
N PRO A 121 -16.09 21.16 3.73
CA PRO A 121 -15.35 20.12 4.44
C PRO A 121 -15.69 20.05 5.93
N PHE A 122 -15.78 18.84 6.47
CA PHE A 122 -16.11 18.62 7.89
C PHE A 122 -15.28 17.50 8.50
N ARG A 123 -14.96 17.63 9.79
CA ARG A 123 -14.22 16.61 10.53
C ARG A 123 -15.08 15.37 10.74
N LEU A 124 -14.54 14.21 10.39
CA LEU A 124 -15.03 12.90 10.79
C LEU A 124 -14.48 12.56 12.18
N ASP A 125 -15.37 12.19 13.09
CA ASP A 125 -14.99 11.74 14.42
C ASP A 125 -14.29 10.38 14.38
N ARG A 126 -13.47 10.04 15.37
CA ARG A 126 -12.79 8.73 15.42
C ARG A 126 -13.80 7.58 15.46
N THR A 127 -14.97 7.79 16.06
CA THR A 127 -16.07 6.81 16.07
C THR A 127 -16.75 6.63 14.71
N GLN A 128 -16.44 7.50 13.74
CA GLN A 128 -16.96 7.49 12.37
C GLN A 128 -15.92 7.00 11.36
N ALA A 129 -14.88 6.29 11.82
CA ALA A 129 -13.83 5.72 10.97
C ALA A 129 -14.36 4.80 9.86
N ALA A 130 -15.49 4.13 10.09
CA ALA A 130 -16.18 3.35 9.06
C ALA A 130 -17.00 4.25 8.13
N THR A 131 -16.44 4.56 6.96
CA THR A 131 -17.07 5.37 5.91
C THR A 131 -17.59 4.48 4.76
N ALA A 132 -18.36 5.08 3.85
CA ALA A 132 -18.62 4.45 2.55
C ALA A 132 -17.46 4.73 1.60
N ASP A 133 -17.20 3.76 0.75
CA ASP A 133 -16.40 3.86 -0.46
C ASP A 133 -16.95 4.95 -1.39
N GLN A 134 -16.09 5.89 -1.78
CA GLN A 134 -16.43 6.96 -2.74
C GLN A 134 -16.20 6.46 -4.17
N HIS A 135 -16.72 7.15 -5.18
CA HIS A 135 -16.55 6.71 -6.56
C HIS A 135 -15.24 7.26 -7.15
N HIS A 136 -14.35 6.35 -7.55
CA HIS A 136 -12.99 6.64 -8.04
C HIS A 136 -12.74 6.19 -9.49
N ASP A 137 -13.79 6.01 -10.30
CA ASP A 137 -13.59 5.77 -11.72
C ASP A 137 -12.97 7.00 -12.41
N TYR A 138 -12.19 6.74 -13.46
CA TYR A 138 -11.42 7.75 -14.22
C TYR A 138 -12.25 8.97 -14.66
N ASP A 139 -13.50 8.76 -15.10
CA ASP A 139 -14.38 9.85 -15.57
C ASP A 139 -15.10 10.57 -14.44
N ALA A 140 -15.35 9.89 -13.32
CA ALA A 140 -15.94 10.49 -12.13
C ALA A 140 -14.99 11.46 -11.45
N GLU A 141 -13.72 11.09 -11.26
CA GLU A 141 -12.71 11.98 -10.70
C GLU A 141 -12.51 13.24 -11.57
N GLN A 142 -12.43 13.07 -12.89
CA GLN A 142 -12.41 14.22 -13.82
C GLN A 142 -13.66 15.10 -13.69
N GLY A 143 -14.82 14.47 -13.51
CA GLY A 143 -16.08 15.16 -13.26
C GLY A 143 -16.03 16.02 -12.00
N ALA A 144 -15.47 15.49 -10.90
CA ALA A 144 -15.32 16.19 -9.63
C ALA A 144 -14.36 17.38 -9.73
N PHE A 145 -13.25 17.21 -10.47
CA PHE A 145 -12.25 18.25 -10.69
C PHE A 145 -12.81 19.42 -11.52
N HIS A 146 -13.79 19.14 -12.39
CA HIS A 146 -14.56 20.14 -13.13
C HIS A 146 -13.66 21.19 -13.82
N ALA A 147 -12.68 20.71 -14.59
CA ALA A 147 -11.70 21.54 -15.31
C ALA A 147 -10.93 22.52 -14.40
N GLY A 148 -10.59 22.09 -13.18
CA GLY A 148 -9.83 22.85 -12.20
C GLY A 148 -10.66 23.74 -11.28
N ALA A 149 -11.99 23.71 -11.39
CA ALA A 149 -12.87 24.39 -10.43
C ALA A 149 -12.92 23.69 -9.06
N MET A 150 -12.65 22.38 -9.02
CA MET A 150 -12.55 21.56 -7.81
C MET A 150 -13.81 21.64 -6.92
N ASP A 151 -15.00 21.58 -7.54
CA ASP A 151 -16.26 21.96 -6.89
C ASP A 151 -17.45 21.03 -7.16
N LEU A 152 -17.25 19.85 -7.78
CA LEU A 152 -18.33 18.90 -8.11
C LEU A 152 -18.22 17.52 -7.41
N PHE A 153 -17.40 17.40 -6.37
CA PHE A 153 -17.16 16.13 -5.68
C PHE A 153 -18.44 15.42 -5.20
N PRO A 154 -19.39 16.05 -4.47
CA PRO A 154 -20.61 15.36 -4.05
C PRO A 154 -21.45 14.81 -5.21
N LYS A 155 -21.43 15.50 -6.35
CA LYS A 155 -22.17 15.07 -7.55
C LYS A 155 -21.47 13.94 -8.29
N SER A 156 -20.15 13.99 -8.39
CA SER A 156 -19.36 13.17 -9.29
C SER A 156 -18.78 11.94 -8.62
N THR A 157 -18.24 12.07 -7.41
CA THR A 157 -17.58 10.99 -6.68
C THR A 157 -18.31 10.63 -5.37
N GLY A 158 -19.22 11.48 -4.91
CA GLY A 158 -19.86 11.34 -3.60
C GLY A 158 -20.77 10.12 -3.43
N ASN A 159 -20.55 9.38 -2.35
CA ASN A 159 -21.36 8.26 -1.90
C ASN A 159 -21.57 8.28 -0.38
N GLY A 160 -22.74 7.85 0.09
CA GLY A 160 -23.13 7.93 1.49
C GLY A 160 -23.04 6.59 2.24
N ASN A 161 -22.65 6.63 3.52
CA ASN A 161 -22.76 5.48 4.42
C ASN A 161 -24.22 5.32 4.91
N ALA A 162 -24.95 4.37 4.32
CA ALA A 162 -26.35 4.10 4.66
C ALA A 162 -26.61 3.76 6.14
N LYS A 163 -25.58 3.37 6.91
CA LYS A 163 -25.68 3.10 8.36
C LYS A 163 -25.50 4.36 9.23
N ALA A 164 -25.09 5.48 8.65
CA ALA A 164 -24.78 6.72 9.36
C ALA A 164 -25.95 7.72 9.36
N SER A 165 -25.74 8.87 9.99
CA SER A 165 -26.64 10.03 9.93
C SER A 165 -26.07 11.12 9.05
N PRO A 166 -26.89 12.05 8.50
CA PRO A 166 -26.40 13.15 7.68
C PRO A 166 -25.32 13.98 8.41
N PRO A 167 -24.30 14.49 7.68
CA PRO A 167 -24.11 14.34 6.23
C PRO A 167 -23.47 13.01 5.80
N LEU A 168 -23.06 12.14 6.73
CA LEU A 168 -22.29 10.93 6.41
C LEU A 168 -23.07 9.89 5.60
N ASN A 169 -24.40 9.93 5.61
CA ASN A 169 -25.24 9.03 4.82
C ASN A 169 -25.67 9.63 3.48
N THR A 170 -25.07 10.75 3.06
CA THR A 170 -25.34 11.41 1.78
C THR A 170 -24.07 11.50 0.94
N PRO A 171 -24.17 11.84 -0.36
CA PRO A 171 -23.00 12.11 -1.20
C PRO A 171 -22.09 13.23 -0.67
N GLY A 172 -22.58 14.06 0.23
CA GLY A 172 -21.76 15.06 0.93
C GLY A 172 -20.67 14.44 1.81
N LEU A 173 -20.71 13.14 2.10
CA LEU A 173 -19.67 12.43 2.84
C LEU A 173 -18.27 12.66 2.25
N VAL A 174 -18.14 12.75 0.93
CA VAL A 174 -16.85 12.93 0.22
C VAL A 174 -16.03 14.16 0.64
N LEU A 175 -16.66 15.11 1.36
CA LEU A 175 -16.02 16.30 1.95
C LEU A 175 -15.53 16.07 3.39
N GLY A 176 -15.74 14.87 3.93
CA GLY A 176 -15.26 14.47 5.24
C GLY A 176 -13.73 14.38 5.26
N TYR A 177 -13.11 14.78 6.36
CA TYR A 177 -11.67 14.61 6.61
C TYR A 177 -11.41 14.11 8.02
N PHE A 178 -10.32 13.39 8.20
CA PHE A 178 -9.78 13.01 9.51
C PHE A 178 -8.70 13.98 9.98
N ASP A 179 -8.42 13.95 11.27
CA ASP A 179 -7.28 14.65 11.87
C ASP A 179 -6.40 13.68 12.69
N GLY A 180 -5.38 14.21 13.36
CA GLY A 180 -4.44 13.43 14.16
C GLY A 180 -5.05 12.65 15.32
N ASN A 181 -6.33 12.85 15.65
CA ASN A 181 -7.02 12.01 16.62
C ASN A 181 -7.49 10.67 16.01
N THR A 182 -7.69 10.60 14.70
CA THR A 182 -8.04 9.37 13.97
C THR A 182 -6.81 8.75 13.31
N VAL A 183 -6.16 9.47 12.40
CA VAL A 183 -4.96 9.03 11.64
C VAL A 183 -3.68 9.31 12.43
N THR A 184 -3.69 8.92 13.70
CA THR A 184 -2.65 9.29 14.68
C THR A 184 -1.27 8.79 14.29
N ALA A 185 -1.17 7.58 13.71
CA ALA A 185 0.11 7.04 13.26
C ALA A 185 0.71 7.91 12.14
N TYR A 186 -0.09 8.25 11.11
CA TYR A 186 0.32 9.09 9.98
C TYR A 186 0.83 10.45 10.42
N TRP A 187 0.07 11.16 11.26
CA TRP A 187 0.49 12.47 11.73
C TRP A 187 1.76 12.42 12.59
N ASN A 188 1.94 11.36 13.39
CA ASN A 188 3.20 11.16 14.11
C ASN A 188 4.37 10.81 13.18
N TYR A 189 4.16 10.00 12.14
CA TYR A 189 5.20 9.78 11.14
C TYR A 189 5.59 11.09 10.44
N ALA A 190 4.62 11.93 10.08
CA ALA A 190 4.88 13.24 9.50
C ALA A 190 5.67 14.18 10.43
N GLN A 191 5.51 14.04 11.74
CA GLN A 191 6.25 14.83 12.73
C GLN A 191 7.70 14.35 12.92
N HIS A 192 8.00 13.10 12.60
CA HIS A 192 9.29 12.46 12.86
C HIS A 192 10.08 12.11 11.59
N TYR A 193 9.42 12.12 10.44
CA TYR A 193 9.94 11.76 9.12
C TYR A 193 9.51 12.80 8.08
N ALA A 194 9.70 12.48 6.80
CA ALA A 194 9.29 13.34 5.70
C ALA A 194 7.85 13.04 5.25
N ILE A 195 7.16 14.08 4.79
CA ILE A 195 5.91 14.00 4.03
C ILE A 195 6.04 14.82 2.75
N SER A 196 5.27 14.45 1.74
CA SER A 196 5.13 15.21 0.49
C SER A 196 3.66 15.61 0.33
N ASP A 197 3.39 16.90 0.30
CA ASP A 197 2.08 17.52 0.08
C ASP A 197 1.88 17.94 -1.40
N ASN A 198 2.73 17.41 -2.29
CA ASN A 198 2.73 17.66 -3.72
C ASN A 198 3.09 16.38 -4.49
N PHE A 199 2.44 15.26 -4.13
CA PHE A 199 2.57 13.94 -4.74
C PHE A 199 1.20 13.50 -5.26
N PHE A 200 1.13 13.06 -6.52
CA PHE A 200 -0.13 12.80 -7.22
C PHE A 200 -0.15 11.40 -7.81
N GLY A 201 -1.35 10.85 -7.98
CA GLY A 201 -1.57 9.74 -8.90
C GLY A 201 -1.04 10.11 -10.30
N THR A 202 -0.43 9.15 -10.98
CA THR A 202 0.13 9.40 -12.33
C THR A 202 -0.98 9.74 -13.34
N THR A 203 -2.16 9.17 -13.14
CA THR A 203 -3.38 9.43 -13.90
C THR A 203 -4.58 9.37 -12.94
N PHE A 204 -5.74 9.84 -13.38
CA PHE A 204 -7.01 9.53 -12.72
C PHE A 204 -7.32 8.03 -12.72
N GLY A 205 -8.32 7.66 -11.94
CA GLY A 205 -8.94 6.36 -11.93
C GLY A 205 -8.38 5.42 -10.85
N PRO A 206 -8.87 4.17 -10.84
CA PRO A 206 -8.89 3.36 -9.63
C PRO A 206 -7.62 2.53 -9.40
N SER A 207 -7.66 1.63 -8.41
CA SER A 207 -6.53 0.93 -7.82
C SER A 207 -5.62 0.21 -8.81
N TYR A 208 -6.19 -0.45 -9.82
CA TYR A 208 -5.40 -1.10 -10.87
C TYR A 208 -4.43 -0.10 -11.54
N ILE A 209 -4.93 1.10 -11.85
CA ILE A 209 -4.18 2.12 -12.56
C ILE A 209 -3.05 2.65 -11.67
N GLY A 210 -3.34 2.92 -10.39
CA GLY A 210 -2.34 3.28 -9.39
C GLY A 210 -1.22 2.23 -9.27
N ALA A 211 -1.61 0.97 -9.09
CA ALA A 211 -0.68 -0.15 -8.95
C ALA A 211 0.18 -0.39 -10.21
N GLN A 212 -0.41 -0.28 -11.40
CA GLN A 212 0.32 -0.44 -12.65
C GLN A 212 1.31 0.71 -12.88
N ASN A 213 0.92 1.94 -12.56
CA ASN A 213 1.80 3.10 -12.62
C ASN A 213 2.96 3.00 -11.61
N LEU A 214 2.73 2.47 -10.41
CA LEU A 214 3.80 2.26 -9.42
C LEU A 214 4.97 1.42 -9.97
N ILE A 215 4.67 0.38 -10.75
CA ILE A 215 5.69 -0.58 -11.21
C ILE A 215 6.21 -0.31 -12.62
N SER A 216 5.52 0.54 -13.40
CA SER A 216 5.83 0.72 -14.82
C SER A 216 5.71 2.16 -15.34
N GLY A 217 5.10 3.07 -14.58
CA GLY A 217 4.87 4.47 -14.99
C GLY A 217 3.92 4.64 -16.17
N GLN A 218 3.07 3.64 -16.45
CA GLN A 218 2.12 3.61 -17.54
C GLN A 218 0.98 2.61 -17.25
N ASN A 219 -0.20 2.79 -17.85
CA ASN A 219 -1.36 1.88 -17.75
C ASN A 219 -1.92 1.44 -19.13
N ASN A 220 -1.09 1.55 -20.18
CA ASN A 220 -1.34 1.11 -21.53
C ASN A 220 -0.78 -0.32 -21.75
N GLY A 221 -0.94 -0.85 -22.96
CA GLY A 221 -0.30 -2.09 -23.38
C GLY A 221 -1.11 -3.34 -23.09
N VAL A 222 -2.44 -3.24 -23.04
CA VAL A 222 -3.31 -4.43 -22.97
C VAL A 222 -3.11 -5.28 -24.23
N ILE A 223 -2.63 -6.52 -24.06
CA ILE A 223 -2.32 -7.46 -25.16
C ILE A 223 -3.28 -8.66 -25.22
N ALA A 224 -3.97 -8.97 -24.13
CA ALA A 224 -5.02 -9.99 -24.10
C ALA A 224 -6.09 -9.64 -23.08
N SER A 225 -7.30 -10.17 -23.27
CA SER A 225 -8.39 -10.05 -22.29
C SER A 225 -9.40 -11.19 -22.42
N ASN A 226 -10.05 -11.53 -21.30
CA ASN A 226 -11.25 -12.36 -21.29
C ASN A 226 -12.55 -11.55 -21.10
N ALA A 227 -12.45 -10.23 -20.96
CA ALA A 227 -13.61 -9.35 -20.88
C ALA A 227 -14.34 -9.39 -22.21
N ALA A 228 -15.67 -9.50 -22.17
CA ALA A 228 -16.47 -9.52 -23.38
C ALA A 228 -16.24 -8.21 -24.15
N ALA A 229 -15.95 -8.30 -25.45
CA ALA A 229 -16.05 -7.12 -26.31
C ALA A 229 -17.49 -6.59 -26.18
N GLY A 230 -17.64 -5.38 -25.63
CA GLY A 230 -18.97 -4.83 -25.35
C GLY A 230 -19.85 -4.89 -26.59
N LYS A 231 -21.17 -5.09 -26.42
CA LYS A 231 -22.17 -5.21 -27.51
C LYS A 231 -22.36 -3.95 -28.38
N LYS A 232 -21.33 -3.11 -28.54
CA LYS A 232 -21.28 -1.98 -29.48
C LYS A 232 -19.89 -1.87 -30.14
N GLY A 233 -19.53 -2.85 -30.96
CA GLY A 233 -18.59 -2.72 -32.10
C GLY A 233 -17.41 -1.74 -31.98
N GLY A 234 -16.72 -1.69 -30.84
CA GLY A 234 -15.63 -0.77 -30.56
C GLY A 234 -14.71 -1.34 -29.48
N SER A 235 -13.53 -0.75 -29.32
CA SER A 235 -12.44 -1.10 -28.38
C SER A 235 -12.80 -1.05 -26.88
N ASN A 236 -14.09 -1.02 -26.54
CA ASN A 236 -14.60 -0.92 -25.18
C ASN A 236 -14.89 -2.34 -24.65
N LEU A 237 -13.92 -2.90 -23.91
CA LEU A 237 -14.03 -4.18 -23.21
C LEU A 237 -14.81 -3.97 -21.89
N ASP A 238 -16.11 -3.76 -21.99
CA ASP A 238 -17.02 -3.69 -20.83
C ASP A 238 -16.71 -2.55 -19.83
N GLY A 239 -16.23 -1.40 -20.32
CA GLY A 239 -15.87 -0.24 -19.50
C GLY A 239 -14.48 -0.33 -18.86
N LEU A 240 -13.78 -1.46 -18.99
CA LEU A 240 -12.46 -1.66 -18.36
C LEU A 240 -11.31 -0.99 -19.12
N VAL A 241 -11.46 -0.87 -20.44
CA VAL A 241 -10.42 -0.36 -21.32
C VAL A 241 -10.98 0.58 -22.38
N THR A 242 -10.11 1.42 -22.92
CA THR A 242 -10.39 2.29 -24.04
C THR A 242 -9.23 2.30 -25.04
N SER A 243 -9.47 2.78 -26.27
CA SER A 243 -8.38 2.99 -27.23
C SER A 243 -7.52 4.18 -26.78
N ASP A 244 -6.20 4.05 -26.91
CA ASP A 244 -5.24 5.11 -26.62
C ASP A 244 -5.09 6.15 -27.75
N GLY A 245 -5.81 5.97 -28.87
CA GLY A 245 -5.70 6.81 -30.06
C GLY A 245 -4.46 6.58 -30.93
N ASN A 246 -3.52 5.74 -30.50
CA ASN A 246 -2.26 5.41 -31.17
C ASN A 246 -2.18 3.93 -31.60
N GLY A 247 -3.31 3.22 -31.58
CA GLY A 247 -3.42 1.82 -31.96
C GLY A 247 -3.20 0.83 -30.82
N GLY A 248 -3.00 1.31 -29.59
CA GLY A 248 -2.99 0.55 -28.36
C GLY A 248 -4.32 0.63 -27.59
N ILE A 249 -4.32 -0.03 -26.43
CA ILE A 249 -5.46 -0.15 -25.53
C ILE A 249 -4.95 0.14 -24.11
N THR A 250 -5.58 1.13 -23.47
CA THR A 250 -5.28 1.56 -22.10
C THR A 250 -6.44 1.24 -21.18
N THR A 251 -6.16 1.03 -19.90
CA THR A 251 -7.20 0.79 -18.90
C THR A 251 -7.76 2.10 -18.36
N VAL A 252 -9.02 2.06 -17.91
CA VAL A 252 -9.72 3.19 -17.27
C VAL A 252 -10.53 2.77 -16.04
N SER A 253 -10.39 1.51 -15.61
CA SER A 253 -11.08 0.91 -14.46
C SER A 253 -10.24 -0.26 -13.91
N ASP A 254 -10.83 -1.19 -13.14
CA ASP A 254 -10.17 -2.30 -12.44
C ASP A 254 -10.39 -3.69 -13.06
N PRO A 255 -9.77 -3.98 -14.23
CA PRO A 255 -9.70 -5.35 -14.72
C PRO A 255 -8.84 -6.17 -13.75
N GLN A 256 -9.07 -7.47 -13.66
CA GLN A 256 -8.22 -8.39 -12.89
C GLN A 256 -7.06 -8.95 -13.73
N PRO A 257 -6.04 -9.57 -13.12
CA PRO A 257 -4.97 -10.22 -13.89
C PRO A 257 -5.48 -11.48 -14.60
N LEU A 258 -5.25 -11.56 -15.91
CA LEU A 258 -5.74 -12.66 -16.74
C LEU A 258 -5.07 -13.98 -16.36
N GLY A 259 -5.90 -14.93 -15.94
CA GLY A 259 -5.49 -16.30 -15.60
C GLY A 259 -5.05 -16.50 -14.15
N ASP A 260 -5.06 -15.45 -13.32
CA ASP A 260 -4.83 -15.56 -11.88
C ASP A 260 -5.93 -16.45 -11.27
N ALA A 261 -5.53 -17.38 -10.39
CA ALA A 261 -6.42 -18.38 -9.80
C ALA A 261 -7.58 -17.76 -9.00
N CYS A 262 -7.42 -16.53 -8.53
CA CYS A 262 -8.41 -15.77 -7.78
C CYS A 262 -9.15 -14.73 -8.63
N SER A 263 -8.85 -14.61 -9.93
CA SER A 263 -9.63 -13.79 -10.85
C SER A 263 -11.02 -14.38 -11.09
N THR A 264 -12.04 -13.55 -10.93
CA THR A 264 -13.47 -13.89 -11.01
C THR A 264 -14.28 -13.01 -11.96
N ARG A 265 -13.72 -11.90 -12.45
CA ARG A 265 -14.37 -10.96 -13.38
C ARG A 265 -13.48 -10.64 -14.59
N GLY A 266 -13.87 -9.64 -15.38
CA GLY A 266 -13.13 -9.19 -16.56
C GLY A 266 -11.66 -8.93 -16.23
N ALA A 267 -10.79 -9.54 -17.02
CA ALA A 267 -9.37 -9.64 -16.76
C ALA A 267 -8.54 -9.39 -18.03
N ILE A 268 -7.31 -8.93 -17.84
CA ILE A 268 -6.41 -8.53 -18.91
C ILE A 268 -4.99 -9.05 -18.68
N GLU A 269 -4.23 -9.16 -19.77
CA GLU A 269 -2.77 -9.29 -19.75
C GLU A 269 -2.18 -8.01 -20.35
N VAL A 270 -1.11 -7.51 -19.75
CA VAL A 270 -0.40 -6.32 -20.17
C VAL A 270 1.01 -6.68 -20.63
N GLY A 271 1.39 -6.11 -21.77
CA GLY A 271 2.74 -6.18 -22.31
C GLY A 271 3.59 -4.98 -21.89
N GLY A 272 4.84 -4.97 -22.34
CA GLY A 272 5.82 -3.97 -21.92
C GLY A 272 6.59 -4.41 -20.67
N LYS A 273 7.69 -3.70 -20.39
CA LYS A 273 8.54 -4.00 -19.24
C LYS A 273 8.06 -3.30 -17.98
N ASN A 274 8.11 -3.98 -16.85
CA ASN A 274 7.99 -3.37 -15.53
C ASN A 274 9.32 -3.42 -14.76
N VAL A 275 9.38 -2.76 -13.60
CA VAL A 275 10.58 -2.70 -12.75
C VAL A 275 11.02 -4.07 -12.23
N GLY A 276 10.11 -5.03 -12.07
CA GLY A 276 10.41 -6.40 -11.66
C GLY A 276 11.31 -7.14 -12.65
N GLU A 277 11.04 -6.98 -13.95
CA GLU A 277 11.91 -7.50 -15.01
C GLU A 277 13.30 -6.88 -14.96
N LEU A 278 13.39 -5.57 -14.71
CA LEU A 278 14.68 -4.88 -14.58
C LEU A 278 15.46 -5.35 -13.35
N MET A 279 14.78 -5.62 -12.24
CA MET A 279 15.40 -6.17 -11.03
C MET A 279 15.86 -7.62 -11.25
N ASN A 280 15.09 -8.43 -11.97
CA ASN A 280 15.50 -9.78 -12.39
C ASN A 280 16.76 -9.73 -13.26
N GLU A 281 16.80 -8.85 -14.27
CA GLU A 281 17.96 -8.65 -15.15
C GLU A 281 19.20 -8.21 -14.38
N ALA A 282 19.02 -7.39 -13.35
CA ALA A 282 20.10 -6.88 -12.49
C ALA A 282 20.51 -7.84 -11.36
N GLY A 283 19.75 -8.91 -11.11
CA GLY A 283 19.96 -9.81 -9.98
C GLY A 283 19.72 -9.15 -8.61
N VAL A 284 18.87 -8.11 -8.56
CA VAL A 284 18.49 -7.41 -7.32
C VAL A 284 17.40 -8.22 -6.62
N SER A 285 17.52 -8.44 -5.31
CA SER A 285 16.48 -9.18 -4.59
C SER A 285 15.23 -8.33 -4.39
N TRP A 286 14.07 -8.85 -4.77
CA TRP A 286 12.81 -8.11 -4.68
C TRP A 286 11.57 -8.99 -4.51
N GLY A 287 10.46 -8.41 -4.06
CA GLY A 287 9.18 -9.09 -4.06
C GLY A 287 7.98 -8.17 -3.85
N PHE A 288 6.82 -8.63 -4.32
CA PHE A 288 5.51 -8.10 -3.94
C PHE A 288 4.87 -9.03 -2.93
N PHE A 289 4.48 -8.48 -1.78
CA PHE A 289 3.99 -9.22 -0.62
C PHE A 289 2.58 -8.74 -0.30
N GLN A 290 1.58 -9.52 -0.68
CA GLN A 290 0.17 -9.17 -0.50
C GLN A 290 -0.53 -10.09 0.50
N GLY A 291 -1.36 -9.51 1.38
CA GLY A 291 -2.21 -10.32 2.25
C GLY A 291 -3.16 -11.20 1.44
N GLY A 292 -3.29 -12.47 1.81
CA GLY A 292 -4.23 -13.38 1.13
C GLY A 292 -3.61 -14.18 -0.01
N PHE A 293 -2.37 -13.90 -0.38
CA PHE A 293 -1.71 -14.57 -1.50
C PHE A 293 -1.42 -16.05 -1.20
N ASP A 294 -1.16 -16.43 0.07
CA ASP A 294 -1.04 -17.85 0.47
C ASP A 294 -2.43 -18.50 0.58
N LEU A 295 -2.79 -19.20 -0.50
CA LEU A 295 -4.06 -19.90 -0.62
C LEU A 295 -4.19 -21.13 0.31
N GLY A 296 -3.10 -21.57 0.94
CA GLY A 296 -3.08 -22.69 1.88
C GLY A 296 -3.47 -22.32 3.32
N ILE A 297 -3.50 -21.03 3.65
CA ILE A 297 -3.88 -20.57 4.99
C ILE A 297 -5.39 -20.68 5.18
N VAL A 298 -5.79 -21.11 6.38
CA VAL A 298 -7.17 -21.20 6.83
C VAL A 298 -7.35 -20.26 8.03
N ASN A 299 -8.26 -19.30 7.91
CA ASN A 299 -8.60 -18.40 9.01
C ASN A 299 -9.37 -19.15 10.11
N ALA A 300 -9.47 -18.55 11.29
CA ALA A 300 -10.14 -19.17 12.45
C ALA A 300 -11.63 -19.48 12.19
N ASP A 301 -12.27 -18.78 11.26
CA ASP A 301 -13.65 -19.02 10.82
C ASP A 301 -13.78 -20.11 9.74
N GLY A 302 -12.66 -20.71 9.32
CA GLY A 302 -12.60 -21.75 8.29
C GLY A 302 -12.48 -21.23 6.85
N SER A 303 -12.46 -19.92 6.63
CA SER A 303 -12.26 -19.36 5.29
C SER A 303 -10.82 -19.62 4.78
N THR A 304 -10.66 -19.87 3.47
CA THR A 304 -9.38 -20.28 2.87
C THR A 304 -9.36 -20.06 1.34
N GLY A 305 -8.20 -20.22 0.71
CA GLY A 305 -7.97 -19.97 -0.71
C GLY A 305 -8.35 -18.54 -1.11
N CYS A 306 -8.83 -18.36 -2.33
CA CYS A 306 -9.31 -17.07 -2.83
C CYS A 306 -10.55 -16.54 -2.09
N LYS A 307 -11.14 -17.33 -1.18
CA LYS A 307 -12.29 -16.95 -0.34
C LYS A 307 -11.89 -16.72 1.11
N ARG A 308 -10.59 -16.81 1.43
CA ARG A 308 -10.05 -16.45 2.75
C ARG A 308 -10.39 -14.98 3.01
N ALA A 309 -11.09 -14.72 4.10
CA ALA A 309 -11.64 -13.40 4.35
C ALA A 309 -11.46 -13.02 5.82
N THR A 310 -11.25 -11.73 6.06
CA THR A 310 -11.15 -11.16 7.40
C THR A 310 -12.25 -10.13 7.59
N ARG A 311 -12.85 -10.13 8.79
CA ARG A 311 -13.84 -9.14 9.20
C ARG A 311 -13.16 -8.01 9.96
N SER A 312 -13.26 -6.78 9.45
CA SER A 312 -12.88 -5.59 10.19
C SER A 312 -13.79 -5.42 11.41
N ALA A 313 -13.19 -5.15 12.57
CA ALA A 313 -13.92 -4.90 13.80
C ALA A 313 -14.60 -3.52 13.81
N VAL A 314 -14.11 -2.59 12.99
CA VAL A 314 -14.57 -1.20 12.92
C VAL A 314 -15.71 -1.08 11.91
N THR A 315 -15.52 -1.56 10.68
CA THR A 315 -16.57 -1.51 9.65
C THR A 315 -17.64 -2.58 9.86
N GLY A 316 -17.26 -3.67 10.53
CA GLY A 316 -18.09 -4.86 10.69
C GLY A 316 -18.27 -5.66 9.39
N ASN A 317 -17.59 -5.30 8.30
CA ASN A 317 -17.67 -5.99 7.01
C ASN A 317 -16.56 -7.02 6.87
N ALA A 318 -16.83 -8.10 6.15
CA ALA A 318 -15.84 -9.12 5.81
C ALA A 318 -15.46 -8.98 4.34
N VAL A 319 -14.17 -9.03 4.05
CA VAL A 319 -13.60 -8.88 2.71
C VAL A 319 -12.57 -9.98 2.48
N ALA A 320 -12.44 -10.44 1.23
CA ALA A 320 -11.38 -11.38 0.88
C ALA A 320 -10.01 -10.75 1.15
N ASP A 321 -9.10 -11.50 1.77
CA ASP A 321 -7.79 -10.95 2.17
C ASP A 321 -6.97 -10.53 0.94
N TYR A 322 -7.08 -11.31 -0.15
CA TYR A 322 -6.43 -11.05 -1.44
C TYR A 322 -7.39 -10.33 -2.39
N ILE A 323 -6.90 -9.26 -3.00
CA ILE A 323 -7.60 -8.51 -4.04
C ILE A 323 -6.75 -8.58 -5.32
N PRO A 324 -7.20 -9.35 -6.35
CA PRO A 324 -6.37 -9.60 -7.53
C PRO A 324 -5.96 -8.34 -8.32
N HIS A 325 -6.83 -7.33 -8.36
CA HIS A 325 -6.55 -6.11 -9.12
C HIS A 325 -5.57 -5.16 -8.43
N HIS A 326 -5.15 -5.48 -7.20
CA HIS A 326 -4.11 -4.74 -6.46
C HIS A 326 -2.73 -5.41 -6.61
N GLU A 327 -2.62 -6.48 -7.41
CA GLU A 327 -1.37 -7.20 -7.67
C GLU A 327 -0.88 -6.90 -9.11
N PRO A 328 -0.11 -5.81 -9.31
CA PRO A 328 0.24 -5.33 -10.64
C PRO A 328 1.23 -6.25 -11.38
N PHE A 329 2.01 -7.08 -10.68
CA PHE A 329 2.98 -7.96 -11.32
C PHE A 329 2.34 -9.20 -11.94
N GLN A 330 1.11 -9.57 -11.56
CA GLN A 330 0.35 -10.67 -12.17
C GLN A 330 -0.09 -10.39 -13.60
N TYR A 331 -0.10 -9.12 -14.03
CA TYR A 331 -0.56 -8.72 -15.35
C TYR A 331 0.47 -8.96 -16.46
N SER A 332 1.77 -9.09 -16.12
CA SER A 332 2.84 -9.36 -17.08
C SER A 332 3.27 -10.82 -17.04
N ALA A 333 3.40 -11.43 -18.22
CA ALA A 333 3.87 -12.80 -18.36
C ALA A 333 5.25 -13.05 -17.73
N ALA A 334 6.10 -12.03 -17.65
CA ALA A 334 7.46 -12.16 -17.12
C ALA A 334 7.51 -12.20 -15.58
N THR A 335 6.53 -11.61 -14.90
CA THR A 335 6.55 -11.43 -13.43
C THR A 335 5.42 -12.15 -12.70
N ARG A 336 4.42 -12.68 -13.41
CA ARG A 336 3.25 -13.31 -12.79
C ARG A 336 3.55 -14.63 -12.08
N ASN A 337 2.71 -14.94 -11.08
CA ASN A 337 2.59 -16.21 -10.38
C ASN A 337 1.09 -16.55 -10.24
N LEU A 338 0.48 -16.90 -11.38
CA LEU A 338 -0.98 -17.04 -11.50
C LEU A 338 -1.57 -18.16 -10.62
N THR A 339 -0.77 -19.14 -10.20
CA THR A 339 -1.22 -20.24 -9.35
C THR A 339 -1.01 -19.98 -7.86
N HIS A 340 -0.44 -18.82 -7.50
CA HIS A 340 -0.03 -18.51 -6.13
C HIS A 340 0.92 -19.56 -5.55
N ALA A 341 1.85 -20.04 -6.38
CA ALA A 341 2.81 -21.02 -5.93
C ALA A 341 3.69 -20.43 -4.81
N ARG A 342 3.89 -21.21 -3.75
CA ARG A 342 4.65 -20.79 -2.56
C ARG A 342 6.16 -20.78 -2.85
N PRO A 343 6.96 -19.90 -2.21
CA PRO A 343 8.41 -19.94 -2.34
C PRO A 343 8.96 -21.31 -1.96
N SER A 344 10.02 -21.77 -2.64
CA SER A 344 10.63 -23.07 -2.33
C SER A 344 11.22 -23.14 -0.92
N SER A 345 11.60 -21.99 -0.36
CA SER A 345 12.08 -21.82 1.01
C SER A 345 12.11 -20.34 1.41
N VAL A 346 12.24 -20.05 2.71
CA VAL A 346 12.46 -18.68 3.20
C VAL A 346 13.70 -18.02 2.59
N ALA A 347 14.74 -18.80 2.29
CA ALA A 347 15.98 -18.32 1.66
C ALA A 347 15.81 -17.98 0.16
N ALA A 348 14.76 -18.48 -0.50
CA ALA A 348 14.48 -18.18 -1.90
C ALA A 348 13.61 -16.93 -2.08
N ILE A 349 12.99 -16.43 -1.01
CA ILE A 349 12.22 -15.18 -1.04
C ILE A 349 13.13 -14.04 -1.48
N GLY A 350 12.70 -13.28 -2.49
CA GLY A 350 13.49 -12.22 -3.09
C GLY A 350 14.25 -12.64 -4.35
N HIS A 351 14.32 -13.92 -4.69
CA HIS A 351 15.21 -14.43 -5.76
C HIS A 351 14.46 -15.22 -6.83
N SER A 352 14.91 -15.11 -8.09
CA SER A 352 14.31 -15.81 -9.24
C SER A 352 14.70 -17.30 -9.29
N LEU A 353 15.77 -17.68 -8.59
CA LEU A 353 16.30 -19.03 -8.54
C LEU A 353 16.29 -19.56 -7.11
N GLN A 354 16.11 -20.87 -6.99
CA GLN A 354 16.26 -21.59 -5.73
C GLN A 354 17.73 -21.59 -5.27
N ALA A 355 17.99 -22.11 -4.08
CA ALA A 355 19.33 -22.17 -3.48
C ALA A 355 20.38 -22.92 -4.32
N ASP A 356 19.97 -23.74 -5.30
CA ASP A 356 20.87 -24.42 -6.24
C ASP A 356 21.43 -23.49 -7.34
N GLY A 357 20.91 -22.26 -7.44
CA GLY A 357 21.30 -21.26 -8.44
C GLY A 357 20.96 -21.65 -9.87
N LYS A 358 20.04 -22.61 -10.09
CA LYS A 358 19.71 -23.16 -11.41
C LYS A 358 18.22 -23.37 -11.62
N THR A 359 17.53 -23.86 -10.60
CA THR A 359 16.10 -24.13 -10.67
C THR A 359 15.35 -22.83 -10.42
N ALA A 360 14.40 -22.48 -11.29
CA ALA A 360 13.54 -21.33 -11.06
C ALA A 360 12.75 -21.50 -9.75
N ASP A 361 12.68 -20.46 -8.95
CA ASP A 361 11.78 -20.47 -7.80
C ASP A 361 10.33 -20.29 -8.28
N PRO A 362 9.39 -21.12 -7.82
CA PRO A 362 8.02 -21.10 -8.35
C PRO A 362 7.23 -19.85 -7.96
N ALA A 363 7.66 -19.09 -6.94
CA ALA A 363 6.93 -17.89 -6.51
C ALA A 363 7.05 -16.71 -7.47
N ASN A 364 8.08 -16.70 -8.33
CA ASN A 364 8.37 -15.64 -9.29
C ASN A 364 8.22 -14.22 -8.70
N HIS A 365 8.76 -14.02 -7.50
CA HIS A 365 8.72 -12.75 -6.76
C HIS A 365 7.36 -12.28 -6.23
N GLN A 366 6.32 -13.11 -6.30
CA GLN A 366 4.99 -12.81 -5.77
C GLN A 366 4.70 -13.69 -4.55
N TYR A 367 4.44 -13.05 -3.41
CA TYR A 367 4.47 -13.68 -2.09
C TYR A 367 3.27 -13.26 -1.23
N ASP A 368 2.99 -14.01 -0.16
CA ASP A 368 2.05 -13.56 0.88
C ASP A 368 2.72 -12.57 1.82
N ILE A 369 1.94 -11.69 2.43
CA ILE A 369 2.44 -10.70 3.39
C ILE A 369 3.23 -11.34 4.55
N HIS A 370 2.89 -12.56 5.00
CA HIS A 370 3.67 -13.20 6.06
C HIS A 370 5.08 -13.59 5.62
N ASP A 371 5.29 -13.90 4.33
CA ASP A 371 6.59 -14.28 3.77
C ASP A 371 7.62 -13.15 3.93
N PHE A 372 7.17 -11.89 3.85
CA PHE A 372 8.04 -10.74 4.12
C PHE A 372 8.61 -10.79 5.54
N PHE A 373 7.74 -10.97 6.54
CA PHE A 373 8.15 -11.01 7.94
C PHE A 373 9.04 -12.22 8.21
N ASP A 374 8.72 -13.38 7.64
CA ASP A 374 9.50 -14.62 7.78
C ASP A 374 10.90 -14.47 7.16
N ALA A 375 11.00 -13.91 5.96
CA ALA A 375 12.26 -13.65 5.27
C ALA A 375 13.14 -12.66 6.05
N VAL A 376 12.57 -11.51 6.43
CA VAL A 376 13.31 -10.47 7.15
C VAL A 376 13.75 -10.96 8.54
N ALA A 377 12.91 -11.70 9.26
CA ALA A 377 13.26 -12.29 10.55
C ALA A 377 14.36 -13.35 10.44
N ALA A 378 14.44 -14.06 9.31
CA ALA A 378 15.50 -15.00 8.99
C ALA A 378 16.80 -14.33 8.51
N GLY A 379 16.84 -12.99 8.41
CA GLY A 379 17.98 -12.25 7.89
C GLY A 379 18.07 -12.19 6.36
N ASN A 380 17.03 -12.65 5.66
CA ASN A 380 16.89 -12.54 4.21
C ASN A 380 15.98 -11.35 3.85
N PHE A 381 16.49 -10.12 3.99
CA PHE A 381 15.72 -8.90 3.70
C PHE A 381 15.92 -8.52 2.21
N PRO A 382 14.87 -8.57 1.35
CA PRO A 382 15.00 -8.15 -0.05
C PRO A 382 15.45 -6.68 -0.17
N ALA A 383 16.17 -6.36 -1.24
CA ALA A 383 16.58 -4.98 -1.52
C ALA A 383 15.38 -4.08 -1.86
N VAL A 384 14.34 -4.62 -2.51
CA VAL A 384 13.09 -3.90 -2.80
C VAL A 384 11.89 -4.75 -2.39
N SER A 385 11.05 -4.25 -1.48
CA SER A 385 9.86 -4.96 -1.01
C SER A 385 8.63 -4.07 -1.18
N TYR A 386 7.65 -4.54 -1.93
CA TYR A 386 6.33 -3.90 -2.01
C TYR A 386 5.38 -4.63 -1.07
N LEU A 387 4.77 -3.92 -0.13
CA LEU A 387 3.86 -4.49 0.86
C LEU A 387 2.45 -3.98 0.59
N LYS A 388 1.51 -4.92 0.40
CA LYS A 388 0.07 -4.66 0.31
C LYS A 388 -0.60 -5.41 1.45
N ALA A 389 -1.29 -4.68 2.33
CA ALA A 389 -1.95 -5.26 3.48
C ALA A 389 -3.02 -6.30 3.05
N PRO A 390 -3.43 -7.24 3.92
CA PRO A 390 -4.70 -7.93 3.70
C PRO A 390 -5.81 -6.87 3.65
N ALA A 391 -6.77 -7.04 2.73
CA ALA A 391 -7.74 -6.01 2.36
C ALA A 391 -8.33 -5.23 3.56
N TYR A 392 -8.75 -5.90 4.63
CA TYR A 392 -9.35 -5.20 5.78
C TYR A 392 -8.43 -4.16 6.48
N GLN A 393 -7.13 -4.10 6.16
CA GLN A 393 -6.15 -3.12 6.67
C GLN A 393 -5.45 -2.29 5.57
N ASP A 394 -5.95 -2.31 4.33
CA ASP A 394 -5.33 -1.53 3.26
C ASP A 394 -5.69 -0.04 3.28
N GLY A 395 -6.76 0.33 3.98
CA GLY A 395 -7.27 1.70 4.13
C GLY A 395 -8.50 2.01 3.27
N HIS A 396 -8.87 1.14 2.32
CA HIS A 396 -10.01 1.33 1.43
C HIS A 396 -11.31 1.48 2.23
N ALA A 397 -12.05 2.56 1.98
CA ALA A 397 -13.32 2.79 2.65
C ALA A 397 -14.34 1.68 2.33
N GLY A 398 -15.32 1.50 3.21
CA GLY A 398 -16.34 0.45 3.07
C GLY A 398 -15.93 -0.90 3.67
N TYR A 399 -14.73 -1.41 3.42
CA TYR A 399 -14.28 -2.69 4.03
C TYR A 399 -13.07 -2.58 4.98
N SER A 400 -12.24 -1.55 4.81
CA SER A 400 -11.20 -1.12 5.74
C SER A 400 -11.56 0.25 6.32
N ASP A 401 -10.64 0.80 7.11
CA ASP A 401 -10.78 2.06 7.82
C ASP A 401 -9.40 2.53 8.35
N PRO A 402 -9.25 3.80 8.72
CA PRO A 402 -7.97 4.33 9.21
C PRO A 402 -7.42 3.64 10.46
N LEU A 403 -8.26 2.95 11.25
CA LEU A 403 -7.84 2.32 12.51
C LEU A 403 -7.26 0.92 12.26
N ASP A 404 -7.92 0.11 11.43
CA ASP A 404 -7.39 -1.18 10.99
C ASP A 404 -6.14 -1.00 10.10
N GLU A 405 -6.14 0.04 9.26
CA GLU A 405 -5.02 0.45 8.42
C GLU A 405 -3.78 0.82 9.25
N GLN A 406 -3.91 1.76 10.19
CA GLN A 406 -2.76 2.17 11.01
C GLN A 406 -2.22 1.01 11.86
N HIS A 407 -3.03 0.00 12.18
CA HIS A 407 -2.55 -1.17 12.90
C HIS A 407 -1.53 -1.95 12.05
N PHE A 408 -1.78 -2.13 10.75
CA PHE A 408 -0.82 -2.73 9.83
C PHE A 408 0.46 -1.88 9.74
N LEU A 409 0.33 -0.57 9.52
CA LEU A 409 1.50 0.32 9.44
C LEU A 409 2.35 0.31 10.71
N VAL A 410 1.73 0.49 11.87
CA VAL A 410 2.44 0.54 13.16
C VAL A 410 3.11 -0.80 13.44
N LYS A 411 2.46 -1.92 13.16
CA LYS A 411 3.07 -3.26 13.29
C LYS A 411 4.30 -3.39 12.39
N THR A 412 4.16 -3.07 11.11
CA THR A 412 5.21 -3.21 10.10
C THR A 412 6.40 -2.30 10.38
N ILE A 413 6.17 -1.01 10.61
CA ILE A 413 7.23 -0.03 10.84
C ILE A 413 7.92 -0.26 12.20
N ASN A 414 7.20 -0.69 13.24
CA ASN A 414 7.84 -1.09 14.50
C ASN A 414 8.67 -2.37 14.38
N PHE A 415 8.29 -3.30 13.50
CA PHE A 415 9.11 -4.47 13.20
C PHE A 415 10.42 -4.05 12.53
N LEU A 416 10.35 -3.21 11.50
CA LEU A 416 11.51 -2.74 10.74
C LEU A 416 12.47 -1.89 11.59
N GLN A 417 11.96 -0.95 12.39
CA GLN A 417 12.80 -0.08 13.24
C GLN A 417 13.61 -0.84 14.31
N LYS A 418 13.24 -2.09 14.63
CA LYS A 418 13.97 -2.94 15.57
C LYS A 418 15.13 -3.69 14.92
N LEU A 419 15.22 -3.69 13.59
CA LEU A 419 16.24 -4.42 12.86
C LEU A 419 17.59 -3.66 12.86
N PRO A 420 18.73 -4.36 12.91
CA PRO A 420 20.04 -3.74 12.72
C PRO A 420 20.20 -3.03 11.36
N THR A 421 19.44 -3.46 10.36
CA THR A 421 19.39 -2.90 9.00
C THR A 421 18.57 -1.62 8.90
N TRP A 422 17.83 -1.20 9.94
CA TRP A 422 17.02 0.03 9.92
C TRP A 422 17.83 1.26 9.46
N LYS A 423 19.11 1.34 9.83
CA LYS A 423 20.03 2.41 9.44
C LYS A 423 20.27 2.54 7.92
N SER A 424 19.97 1.50 7.15
CA SER A 424 20.08 1.44 5.68
C SER A 424 18.73 1.08 5.03
N THR A 425 17.62 1.21 5.75
CA THR A 425 16.26 0.98 5.25
C THR A 425 15.54 2.30 5.01
N ALA A 426 14.90 2.43 3.85
CA ALA A 426 13.90 3.47 3.58
C ALA A 426 12.51 2.83 3.51
N VAL A 427 11.54 3.45 4.19
CA VAL A 427 10.12 3.08 4.07
C VAL A 427 9.39 4.22 3.38
N VAL A 428 8.66 3.90 2.32
CA VAL A 428 7.75 4.81 1.62
C VAL A 428 6.34 4.32 1.89
N ILE A 429 5.47 5.20 2.38
CA ILE A 429 4.03 4.96 2.42
C ILE A 429 3.43 5.77 1.28
N ALA A 430 2.74 5.09 0.37
CA ALA A 430 2.08 5.70 -0.77
C ALA A 430 0.70 5.07 -0.95
N TYR A 431 -0.17 5.75 -1.69
CA TYR A 431 -1.51 5.30 -2.04
C TYR A 431 -1.58 5.06 -3.55
N ASP A 432 -2.47 4.18 -3.94
CA ASP A 432 -2.81 3.83 -5.30
C ASP A 432 -3.66 4.91 -5.99
N ASP A 433 -4.72 5.37 -5.33
CA ASP A 433 -5.60 6.45 -5.77
C ASP A 433 -6.27 7.19 -4.58
N SER A 434 -7.24 8.05 -4.90
CA SER A 434 -7.85 9.01 -3.98
C SER A 434 -9.18 8.56 -3.35
N ASP A 435 -9.74 7.42 -3.76
CA ASP A 435 -11.16 6.99 -3.57
C ASP A 435 -12.18 7.92 -4.24
N GLY A 436 -11.73 9.06 -4.77
CA GLY A 436 -12.59 10.18 -5.13
C GLY A 436 -12.85 11.13 -3.95
N TRP A 437 -12.20 10.94 -2.79
CA TRP A 437 -12.26 11.88 -1.66
C TRP A 437 -11.86 13.29 -2.10
N TYR A 438 -12.44 14.29 -1.45
CA TYR A 438 -12.11 15.68 -1.76
C TYR A 438 -10.62 15.98 -1.56
N ASP A 439 -10.02 16.59 -2.57
CA ASP A 439 -8.74 17.28 -2.49
C ASP A 439 -8.88 18.64 -3.18
N HIS A 440 -8.28 19.68 -2.60
CA HIS A 440 -8.37 21.01 -3.18
C HIS A 440 -7.41 21.25 -4.35
N VAL A 441 -6.41 20.37 -4.54
CA VAL A 441 -5.36 20.54 -5.54
C VAL A 441 -5.69 19.74 -6.80
N ILE A 442 -5.60 20.40 -7.95
CA ILE A 442 -5.52 19.73 -9.23
C ILE A 442 -4.06 19.36 -9.53
N GLY A 443 -3.78 18.10 -9.84
CA GLY A 443 -2.45 17.66 -10.26
C GLY A 443 -1.99 18.41 -11.54
N PRO A 444 -0.70 18.77 -11.64
CA PRO A 444 -0.17 19.42 -12.85
C PRO A 444 -0.15 18.45 -14.04
N ILE A 445 -0.18 19.01 -15.26
CA ILE A 445 -0.07 18.27 -16.54
C ILE A 445 1.39 18.21 -17.01
#